data_AF-A0AAN6HZN6-F1
#
_entry.id   AF-A0AAN6HZN6-F1
#
_cell.length_a   1.000
_cell.length_b   1.000
_cell.length_c   1.000
_cell.angle_alpha   90.00
_cell.angle_beta   90.00
_cell.angle_gamma   90.00
#
_symmetry.space_group_name_H-M   'P 1'
#
loop_
_entity.id
_entity.type
_entity.pdbx_description
1 polymer ?
#
loop_
_entity_poly.entity_id
_entity_poly.type
_entity_poly.pdbx_seq_one_letter_code
_entity_poly.pdbx_strand_id
1 'polypeptide(L)'
;MDVFAETPTHCSHVYVSVNFIQSNDILKRELLSRPIVYYIEFGPDDYEDADLGTTLGFLRGKVAALLRENEFLAKHNQKLNYLQGDRLDLFKKKRLLTQDREFLCNMDVNTGDTLTCIAQI
;
A
#
# COMPACT_ATOMS: atom_id res chain seq x y z
N MET A 1 -9.61 -38.35 8.27
CA MET A 1 -9.87 -37.28 7.30
C MET A 1 -8.74 -36.31 7.47
N ASP A 2 -7.70 -36.46 6.65
CA ASP A 2 -6.54 -35.57 6.72
C ASP A 2 -6.95 -34.25 6.09
N VAL A 3 -7.05 -33.22 6.94
CA VAL A 3 -7.29 -31.86 6.50
C VAL A 3 -5.95 -31.34 5.98
N PHE A 4 -5.79 -31.32 4.65
CA PHE A 4 -4.70 -30.58 4.02
C PHE A 4 -4.94 -29.09 4.29
N ALA A 5 -4.23 -28.54 5.27
CA ALA A 5 -4.14 -27.10 5.44
C ALA A 5 -3.11 -26.58 4.43
N GLU A 6 -3.55 -25.82 3.44
CA GLU A 6 -2.62 -25.07 2.59
C GLU A 6 -1.84 -24.11 3.49
N THR A 7 -0.52 -24.24 3.52
CA THR A 7 0.36 -23.28 4.18
C THR A 7 0.29 -21.96 3.43
N PRO A 8 0.11 -20.82 4.13
CA PRO A 8 0.14 -19.50 3.51
C PRO A 8 1.43 -19.35 2.69
N THR A 9 1.30 -18.92 1.44
CA THR A 9 2.46 -18.56 0.62
C THR A 9 2.68 -17.06 0.75
N HIS A 10 3.87 -16.63 1.19
CA HIS A 10 4.17 -15.21 1.30
C HIS A 10 4.10 -14.51 -0.06
N CYS A 11 3.73 -13.23 0.00
CA CYS A 11 3.64 -12.36 -1.16
C CYS A 11 5.03 -11.86 -1.57
N SER A 12 5.46 -12.11 -2.82
CA SER A 12 6.77 -11.65 -3.31
C SER A 12 6.73 -10.30 -4.02
N HIS A 13 5.58 -9.90 -4.57
CA HIS A 13 5.39 -8.56 -5.14
C HIS A 13 3.91 -8.18 -5.27
N VAL A 14 3.64 -6.87 -5.29
CA VAL A 14 2.32 -6.28 -5.53
C VAL A 14 2.40 -5.07 -6.44
N TYR A 15 1.26 -4.74 -7.04
CA TYR A 15 1.02 -3.41 -7.62
C TYR A 15 0.25 -2.55 -6.61
N VAL A 16 0.65 -1.30 -6.43
CA VAL A 16 -0.07 -0.34 -5.60
C VAL A 16 -0.52 0.83 -6.46
N SER A 17 -1.82 0.93 -6.70
CA SER A 17 -2.47 2.03 -7.43
C SER A 17 -2.84 3.14 -6.46
N VAL A 18 -2.04 4.20 -6.40
CA VAL A 18 -2.20 5.33 -5.49
C VAL A 18 -3.09 6.41 -6.10
N ASN A 19 -4.20 6.68 -5.42
CA ASN A 19 -5.13 7.77 -5.69
C ASN A 19 -4.95 8.85 -4.62
N PHE A 20 -4.81 10.09 -5.07
CA PHE A 20 -4.63 11.23 -4.18
C PHE A 20 -5.97 11.94 -4.01
N ILE A 21 -6.47 12.00 -2.78
CA ILE A 21 -7.73 12.64 -2.45
C ILE A 21 -7.45 13.78 -1.50
N GLN A 22 -7.79 14.99 -1.92
CA GLN A 22 -7.89 16.13 -1.03
C GLN A 22 -9.25 16.11 -0.35
N SER A 23 -9.26 16.09 0.98
CA SER A 23 -10.51 16.07 1.76
C SER A 23 -10.55 17.23 2.73
N ASN A 24 -11.41 18.21 2.44
CA ASN A 24 -11.82 19.22 3.42
C ASN A 24 -13.23 18.86 3.91
N ASP A 25 -13.70 19.43 5.03
CA ASP A 25 -14.99 19.10 5.68
C ASP A 25 -16.22 19.11 4.75
N ILE A 26 -16.11 19.72 3.57
CA ILE A 26 -17.20 19.96 2.62
C ILE A 26 -16.98 19.23 1.29
N LEU A 27 -15.73 18.91 0.90
CA LEU A 27 -15.42 18.42 -0.45
C LEU A 27 -14.32 17.35 -0.42
N LYS A 28 -14.58 16.24 -1.12
CA LYS A 28 -13.57 15.25 -1.52
C LYS A 28 -13.26 15.44 -3.00
N ARG A 29 -12.00 15.70 -3.31
CA ARG A 29 -11.53 15.93 -4.68
C ARG A 29 -10.35 15.03 -5.00
N GLU A 30 -10.44 14.31 -6.11
CA GLU A 30 -9.28 13.63 -6.70
C GLU A 30 -8.31 14.66 -7.30
N LEU A 31 -7.03 14.55 -6.94
CA LEU A 31 -5.99 15.50 -7.33
C LEU A 31 -5.35 15.17 -8.67
N LEU A 32 -5.35 13.90 -9.07
CA LEU A 32 -4.80 13.42 -10.33
C LEU A 32 -5.92 12.81 -11.18
N SER A 33 -5.82 12.99 -12.51
CA SER A 33 -6.76 12.38 -13.46
C SER A 33 -6.57 10.87 -13.61
N ARG A 34 -5.42 10.34 -13.18
CA ARG A 34 -5.08 8.92 -13.18
C ARG A 34 -4.26 8.59 -11.93
N PRO A 35 -4.41 7.39 -11.35
CA PRO A 35 -3.57 6.96 -10.23
C PRO A 35 -2.12 6.76 -10.67
N ILE A 36 -1.20 6.92 -9.70
CA ILE A 36 0.20 6.49 -9.86
C ILE A 36 0.26 5.02 -9.45
N VAL A 37 0.79 4.16 -10.32
CA VAL A 37 0.91 2.73 -10.04
C VAL A 37 2.38 2.39 -9.77
N TYR A 38 2.66 1.89 -8.58
CA TYR A 38 3.96 1.35 -8.21
C TYR A 38 3.95 -0.18 -8.35
N TYR A 39 5.04 -0.73 -8.85
CA TYR A 39 5.36 -2.15 -8.74
C TYR A 39 6.36 -2.31 -7.58
N ILE A 40 5.99 -3.09 -6.57
CA ILE A 40 6.76 -3.25 -5.33
C ILE A 40 7.11 -4.72 -5.16
N GLU A 41 8.41 -5.02 -5.19
CA GLU A 41 8.95 -6.33 -4.88
C GLU A 41 9.39 -6.40 -3.42
N PHE A 42 9.36 -7.60 -2.87
CA PHE A 42 9.84 -7.92 -1.54
C PHE A 42 10.89 -9.01 -1.62
N GLY A 43 12.11 -8.70 -1.18
CA GLY A 43 13.20 -9.66 -1.06
C GLY A 43 13.30 -10.27 0.34
N PRO A 44 14.20 -11.25 0.55
CA PRO A 44 14.44 -11.85 1.87
C PRO A 44 14.74 -10.82 2.97
N ASP A 45 15.44 -9.72 2.65
CA ASP A 45 15.75 -8.65 3.59
C ASP A 45 14.52 -7.81 3.99
N ASP A 46 13.44 -7.87 3.21
CA ASP A 46 12.16 -7.20 3.50
C ASP A 46 11.22 -8.08 4.36
N TYR A 47 11.57 -9.34 4.58
CA TYR A 47 10.73 -10.31 5.29
C TYR A 47 10.96 -10.25 6.79
N GLU A 48 9.87 -10.06 7.54
CA GLU A 48 9.88 -10.18 9.01
C GLU A 48 9.85 -11.65 9.44
N ASP A 49 9.33 -12.53 8.58
CA ASP A 49 9.27 -13.97 8.75
C ASP A 49 9.54 -14.67 7.41
N ALA A 50 10.35 -15.73 7.41
CA ALA A 50 10.78 -16.40 6.18
C ALA A 50 9.63 -17.11 5.44
N ASP A 51 8.60 -17.56 6.16
CA ASP A 51 7.47 -18.29 5.60
C ASP A 51 6.31 -17.34 5.27
N LEU A 52 6.05 -16.35 6.15
CA LEU A 52 4.92 -15.42 6.04
C LEU A 52 5.25 -14.12 5.30
N GLY A 53 6.54 -13.80 5.15
CA GLY A 53 7.04 -12.66 4.40
C GLY A 53 6.96 -11.35 5.19
N THR A 54 6.28 -10.35 4.62
CA THR A 54 6.25 -8.98 5.15
C THR A 54 4.85 -8.54 5.61
N THR A 55 4.81 -7.47 6.39
CA THR A 55 3.58 -6.95 7.00
C THR A 55 2.94 -5.84 6.19
N LEU A 56 1.67 -5.53 6.48
CA LEU A 56 0.99 -4.36 5.92
C LEU A 56 1.68 -3.04 6.33
N GLY A 57 2.20 -2.96 7.56
CA GLY A 57 2.95 -1.81 8.04
C GLY A 57 4.20 -1.56 7.22
N PHE A 58 4.95 -2.62 6.91
CA PHE A 58 6.11 -2.53 6.02
C PHE A 58 5.74 -2.00 4.63
N LEU A 59 4.69 -2.58 4.01
CA LEU A 59 4.21 -2.11 2.70
C LEU A 59 3.78 -0.64 2.73
N ARG A 60 3.04 -0.19 3.76
CA ARG A 60 2.68 1.23 3.91
C ARG A 60 3.92 2.11 4.01
N GLY A 61 4.91 1.71 4.79
CA GLY A 61 6.18 2.43 4.92
C GLY A 61 6.91 2.56 3.57
N LYS A 62 6.97 1.47 2.80
CA LYS A 62 7.59 1.44 1.46
C LYS A 62 6.83 2.35 0.49
N VAL A 63 5.49 2.31 0.49
CA VAL A 63 4.66 3.24 -0.33
C VAL A 63 4.91 4.69 0.09
N ALA A 64 4.90 5.00 1.38
CA ALA A 64 5.14 6.35 1.88
C ALA A 64 6.55 6.89 1.49
N ALA A 65 7.58 6.05 1.54
CA ALA A 65 8.91 6.40 1.06
C ALA A 65 8.91 6.71 -0.45
N LEU A 66 8.33 5.82 -1.27
CA LEU A 66 8.21 6.00 -2.72
C LEU A 66 7.43 7.28 -3.10
N LEU A 67 6.43 7.67 -2.31
CA LEU A 67 5.69 8.91 -2.51
C LEU A 67 6.52 10.15 -2.18
N ARG A 68 7.29 10.12 -1.09
CA ARG A 68 8.18 11.22 -0.67
C ARG A 68 9.34 11.44 -1.65
N GLU A 69 9.86 10.36 -2.22
CA GLU A 69 10.97 10.39 -3.18
C GLU A 69 10.52 10.75 -4.61
N ASN A 70 9.22 10.74 -4.89
CA ASN A 70 8.70 11.02 -6.22
C ASN A 70 8.84 12.52 -6.57
N GLU A 71 9.78 12.85 -7.45
CA GLU A 71 10.05 14.22 -7.88
C GLU A 71 8.85 14.92 -8.55
N PHE A 72 8.01 14.17 -9.27
CA PHE A 72 6.82 14.72 -9.91
C PHE A 72 5.82 15.21 -8.85
N LEU A 73 5.65 14.42 -7.78
CA LEU A 73 4.88 14.81 -6.61
C LEU A 73 5.56 15.95 -5.86
N ALA A 74 6.89 15.91 -5.66
CA ALA A 74 7.66 16.97 -5.00
C ALA A 74 7.47 18.35 -5.65
N LYS A 75 7.44 18.42 -6.98
CA LYS A 75 7.19 19.66 -7.74
C LYS A 75 5.76 20.16 -7.60
N HIS A 76 4.79 19.26 -7.53
CA HIS A 76 3.42 19.62 -7.17
C HIS A 76 3.29 19.95 -5.68
N ASN A 77 4.23 19.47 -4.85
CA ASN A 77 4.15 19.53 -3.40
C ASN A 77 4.21 20.95 -2.81
N GLN A 78 4.75 21.92 -3.57
CA GLN A 78 4.76 23.34 -3.19
C GLN A 78 3.35 23.93 -3.04
N LYS A 79 2.31 23.32 -3.62
CA LYS A 79 0.91 23.69 -3.39
C LYS A 79 0.21 22.86 -2.32
N LEU A 80 0.90 21.86 -1.78
CA LEU A 80 0.29 20.70 -1.17
C LEU A 80 0.72 20.53 0.30
N ASN A 81 1.96 20.80 0.74
CA ASN A 81 2.34 20.66 2.18
C ASN A 81 1.93 19.30 2.83
N TYR A 82 1.81 18.24 2.03
CA TYR A 82 0.79 17.21 2.24
C TYR A 82 1.29 15.89 2.87
N LEU A 83 2.59 15.61 2.84
CA LEU A 83 3.14 14.32 3.30
C LEU A 83 3.51 14.28 4.81
N GLN A 84 2.98 15.20 5.62
CA GLN A 84 3.31 15.26 7.07
C GLN A 84 2.38 14.41 7.96
N GLY A 85 1.49 13.61 7.38
CA GLY A 85 0.56 12.78 8.16
C GLY A 85 0.00 11.63 7.35
N ASP A 86 0.89 10.76 6.86
CA ASP A 86 0.65 9.65 5.90
C ASP A 86 -0.53 8.73 6.27
N ARG A 87 -1.76 9.21 6.08
CA ARG A 87 -2.95 8.39 6.11
C ARG A 87 -3.11 7.74 4.73
N LEU A 88 -2.30 6.71 4.52
CA LEU A 88 -2.45 5.80 3.40
C LEU A 88 -3.49 4.76 3.78
N ASP A 89 -4.63 4.73 3.09
CA ASP A 89 -5.62 3.66 3.23
C ASP A 89 -5.42 2.64 2.10
N LEU A 90 -4.99 1.42 2.43
CA LEU A 90 -4.78 0.34 1.46
C LEU A 90 -6.00 -0.58 1.41
N PHE A 91 -6.45 -0.90 0.19
CA PHE A 91 -7.59 -1.75 -0.07
C PHE A 91 -7.18 -2.93 -0.94
N LYS A 92 -7.60 -4.12 -0.54
CA LYS A 92 -7.66 -5.30 -1.40
C LYS A 92 -9.05 -5.37 -2.02
N LYS A 93 -9.16 -5.10 -3.32
CA LYS A 93 -10.46 -4.91 -3.99
C LYS A 93 -11.25 -3.80 -3.28
N LYS A 94 -12.29 -4.15 -2.51
CA LYS A 94 -13.12 -3.21 -1.71
C LYS A 94 -12.87 -3.32 -0.20
N ARG A 95 -12.03 -4.24 0.26
CA ARG A 95 -11.75 -4.48 1.68
C ARG A 95 -10.60 -3.59 2.13
N LEU A 96 -10.85 -2.72 3.10
CA LEU A 96 -9.80 -1.94 3.77
C LEU A 96 -8.91 -2.88 4.58
N LEU A 97 -7.60 -2.75 4.40
CA LEU A 97 -6.60 -3.43 5.20
C LEU A 97 -6.23 -2.52 6.37
N THR A 98 -6.34 -3.01 7.61
CA THR A 98 -6.19 -2.20 8.83
C THR A 98 -5.17 -2.75 9.82
N GLN A 99 -4.74 -4.01 9.66
CA GLN A 99 -3.89 -4.70 10.62
C GLN A 99 -2.41 -4.55 10.22
N ASP A 100 -1.78 -3.44 10.60
CA ASP A 100 -0.41 -3.13 10.16
C ASP A 100 0.64 -4.14 10.63
N ARG A 101 0.38 -4.88 11.71
CA ARG A 101 1.26 -5.96 12.21
C ARG A 101 0.98 -7.32 11.58
N GLU A 102 -0.07 -7.44 10.77
CA GLU A 102 -0.43 -8.69 10.12
C GLU A 102 0.33 -8.86 8.79
N PHE A 103 0.65 -10.11 8.48
CA PHE A 103 1.31 -10.49 7.24
C PHE A 103 0.36 -10.33 6.05
N LEU A 104 0.91 -9.89 4.92
CA LEU A 104 0.13 -9.67 3.70
C LEU A 104 -0.64 -10.94 3.26
N CYS A 105 -0.01 -12.11 3.33
CA CYS A 105 -0.63 -13.38 2.94
C CYS A 105 -1.86 -13.72 3.79
N ASN A 106 -1.82 -13.42 5.10
CA ASN A 106 -2.93 -13.66 6.03
C ASN A 106 -4.12 -12.70 5.78
N MET A 107 -3.88 -11.62 5.05
CA MET A 107 -4.89 -10.67 4.58
C MET A 107 -5.29 -10.89 3.12
N ASP A 108 -5.13 -12.11 2.59
CA ASP A 108 -5.40 -12.51 1.21
C ASP A 108 -4.73 -11.62 0.15
N VAL A 109 -3.58 -11.04 0.50
CA VAL A 109 -2.73 -10.32 -0.46
C VAL A 109 -1.72 -11.33 -1.00
N ASN A 110 -1.87 -11.65 -2.27
CA ASN A 110 -1.07 -12.63 -2.99
C ASN A 110 -0.12 -11.93 -3.96
N THR A 111 0.91 -12.67 -4.36
CA THR A 111 1.85 -12.26 -5.40
C THR A 111 1.11 -11.83 -6.68
N GLY A 112 1.47 -10.65 -7.21
CA GLY A 112 0.89 -10.09 -8.43
C GLY A 112 -0.42 -9.32 -8.21
N ASP A 113 -0.92 -9.27 -6.97
CA ASP A 113 -2.13 -8.54 -6.66
C ASP A 113 -1.98 -7.02 -6.86
N THR A 114 -3.07 -6.39 -7.32
CA THR A 114 -3.19 -4.92 -7.29
C THR A 114 -3.97 -4.47 -6.06
N LEU A 115 -3.34 -3.62 -5.26
CA LEU A 115 -3.95 -2.91 -4.14
C LEU A 115 -4.29 -1.48 -4.54
N THR A 116 -5.43 -0.99 -4.09
CA THR A 116 -5.78 0.43 -4.20
C THR A 116 -5.27 1.14 -2.96
N CYS A 117 -4.48 2.19 -3.14
CA CYS A 117 -4.07 3.07 -2.06
C CYS A 117 -4.82 4.40 -2.22
N ILE A 118 -5.43 4.89 -1.14
CA ILE A 118 -5.93 6.25 -1.03
C ILE A 118 -4.96 7.01 -0.15
N ALA A 119 -4.23 7.94 -0.74
CA ALA A 119 -3.45 8.93 -0.01
C ALA A 119 -4.35 10.14 0.28
N GLN A 120 -4.78 10.25 1.53
CA GLN A 120 -5.54 11.42 1.99
C GLN A 120 -4.57 12.54 2.32
N ILE A 121 -4.84 13.70 1.74
CA ILE A 121 -4.00 14.88 1.89
C ILE A 121 -4.79 16.15 2.15
#